data_AF-A0AA41S710-F1
#
_entry.id   AF-A0AA41S710-F1
#
_cell.length_a   1.000
_cell.length_b   1.000
_cell.length_c   1.000
_cell.angle_alpha   90.00
_cell.angle_beta   90.00
_cell.angle_gamma   90.00
#
_symmetry.space_group_name_H-M   'P 1'
#
loop_
_entity.id
_entity.type
_entity.pdbx_description
1 polymer ?
#
loop_
_entity_poly.entity_id
_entity_poly.type
_entity_poly.pdbx_seq_one_letter_code
_entity_poly.pdbx_strand_id
1 'polypeptide(L)'
;MCLKFDSWWVLLSQPSYTILNEDDIRQRQEEDITRISTVLSIPRVSASILLRQYNWDVSKVHDAWFADEERVRKATGLLENSVIPIQIMKE
;
A
#
# COMPACT_ATOMS: atom_id res chain seq x y z
N MET A 1 -52.17 -2.85 -22.13
CA MET A 1 -50.93 -2.07 -22.35
C MET A 1 -50.12 -2.08 -21.06
N CYS A 2 -49.23 -3.06 -20.87
CA CYS A 2 -48.31 -3.11 -19.72
C CYS A 2 -46.96 -3.64 -20.21
N LEU A 3 -46.13 -2.79 -20.82
CA LEU A 3 -44.77 -3.14 -21.26
C LEU A 3 -43.79 -1.96 -21.13
N LYS A 4 -43.95 -1.12 -20.10
CA LYS A 4 -43.01 -0.01 -19.81
C LYS A 4 -42.74 0.14 -18.31
N PHE A 5 -42.52 -0.96 -17.60
CA PHE A 5 -42.05 -0.88 -16.21
C PHE A 5 -40.74 -1.65 -15.97
N ASP A 6 -40.38 -2.57 -16.86
CA ASP A 6 -39.18 -3.42 -16.69
C ASP A 6 -37.88 -2.75 -17.15
N SER A 7 -37.97 -1.72 -18.00
CA SER A 7 -36.78 -1.06 -18.59
C SER A 7 -36.09 -0.07 -17.65
N TRP A 8 -36.73 0.35 -16.55
CA TRP A 8 -36.17 1.34 -15.62
C TRP A 8 -35.45 0.71 -14.42
N TRP A 9 -35.71 -0.57 -14.11
CA TRP A 9 -35.02 -1.30 -13.04
C TRP A 9 -33.60 -1.74 -13.42
N VAL A 10 -33.34 -1.96 -14.72
CA VAL A 10 -32.03 -2.42 -15.22
C VAL A 10 -30.95 -1.34 -15.13
N LEU A 11 -31.32 -0.05 -15.02
CA LEU A 11 -30.36 1.06 -14.91
C LEU A 11 -29.94 1.40 -13.47
N LEU A 12 -30.63 0.87 -12.45
CA LEU A 12 -30.44 1.30 -11.06
C LEU A 12 -29.61 0.34 -10.19
N SER A 13 -29.07 -0.74 -10.75
CA SER A 13 -28.29 -1.72 -9.99
C SER A 13 -26.97 -2.03 -10.68
N GLN A 14 -26.13 -1.01 -10.83
CA GLN A 14 -24.70 -1.29 -10.91
C GLN A 14 -24.21 -1.59 -9.50
N PRO A 15 -23.57 -2.75 -9.28
CA PRO A 15 -23.01 -3.06 -7.97
C PRO A 15 -21.99 -1.99 -7.55
N SER A 16 -22.12 -1.46 -6.33
CA SER A 16 -21.16 -0.51 -5.74
C SER A 16 -19.89 -1.21 -5.22
N TYR A 17 -19.56 -2.36 -5.79
CA TYR A 17 -18.39 -3.14 -5.46
C TYR A 17 -17.64 -3.49 -6.73
N THR A 18 -16.32 -3.52 -6.64
CA THR A 18 -15.44 -3.95 -7.71
C THR A 18 -14.80 -5.25 -7.27
N ILE A 19 -14.94 -6.30 -8.08
CA ILE A 19 -14.19 -7.54 -7.89
C ILE A 19 -12.78 -7.27 -8.41
N LEU A 20 -11.79 -7.50 -7.56
CA LEU A 20 -10.39 -7.36 -7.90
C LEU A 20 -9.78 -8.74 -8.03
N ASN A 21 -8.98 -8.94 -9.08
CA ASN A 21 -8.11 -10.08 -9.15
C ASN A 21 -6.82 -9.83 -8.35
N GLU A 22 -5.96 -10.83 -8.29
CA GLU A 22 -4.72 -10.75 -7.53
C GLU A 22 -3.72 -9.74 -8.11
N ASP A 23 -3.71 -9.56 -9.43
CA ASP A 23 -2.85 -8.59 -10.13
C ASP A 23 -3.29 -7.15 -9.84
N ASP A 24 -4.59 -6.89 -9.79
CA ASP A 24 -5.15 -5.59 -9.42
C ASP A 24 -4.73 -5.20 -7.99
N ILE A 25 -4.72 -6.18 -7.08
CA ILE A 25 -4.30 -5.97 -5.69
C ILE A 25 -2.79 -5.70 -5.64
N ARG A 26 -1.98 -6.51 -6.34
CA ARG A 26 -0.52 -6.31 -6.44
C ARG A 26 -0.19 -4.93 -6.97
N GLN A 27 -0.85 -4.49 -8.04
CA GLN A 27 -0.61 -3.19 -8.65
C GLN A 27 -0.86 -2.05 -7.65
N ARG A 28 -1.98 -2.10 -6.93
CA ARG A 28 -2.30 -1.07 -5.91
C ARG A 28 -1.28 -1.04 -4.78
N GLN A 29 -0.86 -2.22 -4.31
CA GLN A 29 0.19 -2.32 -3.30
C GLN A 29 1.50 -1.71 -3.79
N GLU A 30 1.87 -2.00 -5.04
CA GLU A 30 3.09 -1.50 -5.67
C GLU A 30 3.04 0.02 -5.87
N GLU A 31 1.89 0.58 -6.24
CA GLU A 31 1.66 2.02 -6.35
C GLU A 31 1.86 2.73 -5.01
N ASP A 32 1.26 2.21 -3.93
CA ASP A 32 1.42 2.79 -2.59
C ASP A 32 2.85 2.66 -2.06
N ILE A 33 3.51 1.52 -2.28
CA ILE A 33 4.93 1.32 -1.94
C ILE A 33 5.80 2.32 -2.70
N THR A 34 5.56 2.50 -4.00
CA THR A 34 6.31 3.45 -4.84
C THR A 34 6.10 4.88 -4.36
N ARG A 35 4.86 5.25 -4.05
CA ARG A 35 4.53 6.58 -3.59
C ARG A 35 5.20 6.91 -2.26
N ILE A 36 5.15 6.00 -1.28
CA ILE A 36 5.83 6.21 0.00
C ILE A 36 7.35 6.21 -0.17
N SER A 37 7.89 5.27 -0.95
CA SER A 37 9.34 5.21 -1.20
C SER A 37 9.87 6.49 -1.84
N THR A 38 9.12 7.08 -2.77
CA THR A 38 9.50 8.34 -3.43
C THR A 38 9.32 9.56 -2.54
N VAL A 39 8.21 9.67 -1.80
CA VAL A 39 7.92 10.82 -0.91
C VAL A 39 8.86 10.84 0.30
N LEU A 40 9.13 9.68 0.90
CA LEU A 40 9.98 9.58 2.09
C LEU A 40 11.45 9.32 1.74
N SER A 41 11.78 9.14 0.46
CA SER A 41 13.12 8.82 -0.03
C SER A 41 13.77 7.62 0.70
N ILE A 42 12.99 6.57 0.93
CA ILE A 42 13.42 5.32 1.60
C ILE A 42 13.38 4.13 0.65
N PRO A 43 14.13 3.04 0.92
CA PRO A 43 14.03 1.80 0.15
C PRO A 43 12.60 1.26 0.11
N ARG A 44 12.22 0.65 -1.02
CA ARG A 44 10.87 0.07 -1.20
C ARG A 44 10.53 -1.00 -0.17
N VAL A 45 11.53 -1.77 0.26
CA VAL A 45 11.40 -2.75 1.36
C VAL A 45 11.05 -2.07 2.68
N SER A 46 11.64 -0.91 2.95
CA SER A 46 11.32 -0.11 4.14
C SER A 46 9.91 0.48 4.06
N ALA A 47 9.53 0.98 2.88
CA ALA A 47 8.18 1.51 2.63
C ALA A 47 7.09 0.42 2.81
N SER A 48 7.34 -0.81 2.36
CA SER A 48 6.38 -1.91 2.53
C SER A 48 6.24 -2.36 3.99
N ILE A 49 7.34 -2.35 4.76
CA ILE A 49 7.31 -2.61 6.21
C ILE A 49 6.50 -1.54 6.94
N LEU A 50 6.70 -0.26 6.60
CA LEU A 50 5.93 0.85 7.16
C LEU A 50 4.45 0.71 6.84
N LEU A 51 4.09 0.49 5.57
CA LEU A 51 2.71 0.26 5.16
C LEU A 51 2.08 -0.87 5.97
N ARG A 52 2.79 -1.99 6.17
CA ARG A 52 2.27 -3.11 6.95
C ARG A 52 2.02 -2.74 8.42
N GLN A 53 2.91 -1.96 9.04
CA GLN A 53 2.79 -1.53 10.44
C GLN A 53 1.64 -0.56 10.67
N TYR A 54 1.31 0.25 9.66
CA TYR A 54 0.22 1.22 9.68
C TYR A 54 -1.04 0.71 8.94
N ASN A 55 -1.19 -0.61 8.78
CA ASN A 55 -2.37 -1.24 8.17
C ASN A 55 -2.70 -0.73 6.75
N TRP A 56 -1.68 -0.41 5.95
CA TRP A 56 -1.78 0.19 4.61
C TRP A 56 -2.45 1.56 4.57
N ASP A 57 -2.49 2.27 5.70
CA ASP A 57 -2.98 3.65 5.77
C ASP A 57 -1.84 4.64 5.49
N VAL A 58 -1.77 5.09 4.25
CA VAL A 58 -0.67 5.97 3.82
C VAL A 58 -0.72 7.34 4.51
N SER A 59 -1.91 7.85 4.81
CA SER A 59 -2.04 9.13 5.52
C SER A 59 -1.43 9.02 6.92
N LYS A 60 -1.71 7.93 7.64
CA LYS A 60 -1.08 7.69 8.94
C LYS A 60 0.43 7.50 8.87
N VAL A 61 0.94 6.83 7.83
CA VAL A 61 2.39 6.69 7.63
C VAL A 61 3.04 8.07 7.47
N HIS A 62 2.46 8.92 6.61
CA HIS A 62 2.96 10.28 6.41
C HIS A 62 2.91 11.10 7.69
N ASP A 63 1.76 11.14 8.38
CA ASP A 63 1.59 11.90 9.61
C ASP A 63 2.60 11.45 10.68
N ALA A 64 2.79 10.14 10.86
CA ALA A 64 3.73 9.61 11.83
C ALA A 64 5.19 9.87 11.44
N TRP A 65 5.55 9.71 10.16
CA TRP A 65 6.90 9.94 9.66
C TRP A 65 7.31 11.40 9.75
N PHE A 66 6.43 12.32 9.32
CA PHE A 66 6.70 13.75 9.39
C PHE A 66 6.65 14.31 10.81
N ALA A 67 5.95 13.64 11.74
CA ALA A 67 5.96 14.03 13.15
C ALA A 67 7.25 13.62 13.87
N ASP A 68 7.71 12.38 13.69
CA ASP A 68 8.92 11.87 14.36
C ASP A 68 9.51 10.66 13.60
N GLU A 69 10.33 10.95 12.60
CA GLU A 69 10.99 9.93 11.78
C GLU A 69 11.85 8.96 12.61
N GLU A 70 12.62 9.46 13.58
CA GLU A 70 13.55 8.63 14.34
C GLU A 70 12.81 7.60 15.18
N ARG A 71 11.70 8.01 15.81
CA ARG A 71 10.82 7.09 16.53
C ARG A 71 10.19 6.07 15.60
N VAL A 72 9.77 6.47 14.40
CA VAL A 72 9.20 5.55 13.40
C VAL A 72 10.25 4.53 12.96
N ARG A 73 11.48 4.95 12.66
CA ARG A 73 12.58 4.03 12.30
C ARG A 73 12.91 3.04 13.41
N LYS A 74 12.97 3.49 14.67
CA LYS A 74 13.17 2.61 15.83
C LYS A 74 12.04 1.60 16.01
N ALA A 75 10.79 2.06 15.91
CA ALA A 75 9.61 1.21 16.09
C ALA A 75 9.45 0.16 14.98
N THR A 76 9.88 0.50 13.76
CA THR A 76 9.75 -0.37 12.59
C THR A 76 10.99 -1.24 12.35
N GLY A 77 12.02 -1.11 13.17
CA GLY A 77 13.28 -1.84 13.00
C GLY A 77 14.05 -1.43 11.75
N LEU A 78 13.72 -0.27 11.15
CA LEU A 78 14.43 0.33 10.01
C LEU A 78 15.75 0.99 10.41
N LEU A 79 16.31 0.62 11.56
CA LEU A 79 17.58 1.15 12.05
C LEU A 79 18.68 0.78 11.05
N GLU A 80 19.22 1.83 10.44
CA GLU A 80 20.32 1.80 9.50
C GLU A 80 21.54 1.19 10.22
N ASN A 81 22.11 0.15 9.61
CA ASN A 81 23.31 -0.61 9.98
C ASN A 81 23.08 -1.98 10.65
N SER A 82 22.66 -2.95 9.84
CA SER A 82 23.47 -4.17 9.77
C SER A 82 24.20 -4.16 8.42
N VAL A 83 25.46 -3.73 8.46
CA VAL A 83 26.43 -4.06 7.43
C VAL A 83 26.63 -5.59 7.51
N ILE A 84 25.71 -6.37 6.97
CA ILE A 84 26.03 -7.74 6.57
C ILE A 84 26.58 -7.60 5.15
N PRO A 85 27.90 -7.69 4.93
CA PRO A 85 28.36 -7.89 3.56
C PRO A 85 27.73 -9.20 3.09
N ILE A 86 26.88 -9.12 2.07
CA ILE A 86 26.32 -10.26 1.36
C ILE A 86 27.50 -10.97 0.68
N GLN A 87 28.20 -11.83 1.43
CA GLN A 87 29.30 -12.66 0.94
C GLN A 87 28.98 -14.15 1.01
N ILE A 88 27.76 -14.56 1.40
CA ILE A 88 27.39 -15.98 1.40
C ILE A 88 26.30 -16.22 0.36
N MET A 89 26.69 -16.14 -0.93
CA MET A 89 26.23 -17.00 -2.02
C MET A 89 27.25 -16.89 -3.17
N LYS A 90 28.41 -17.56 -3.02
CA LYS A 90 29.18 -18.03 -4.18
C LYS A 90 29.34 -19.53 -3.99
N GLU A 91 28.80 -20.25 -4.95
CA GLU A 91 29.00 -21.69 -5.18
C GLU A 91 30.47 -22.03 -5.41
#